data_AF-A0A0B3B0T0-F1
#
_entry.id   AF-A0A0B3B0T0-F1
#
_cell.length_a   1.000
_cell.length_b   1.000
_cell.length_c   1.000
_cell.angle_alpha   90.00
_cell.angle_beta   90.00
_cell.angle_gamma   90.00
#
_symmetry.space_group_name_H-M   'P 1'
#
loop_
_entity.id
_entity.type
_entity.pdbx_description
1 polymer ?
#
loop_
_entity_poly.entity_id
_entity_poly.type
_entity_poly.pdbx_seq_one_letter_code
_entity_poly.pdbx_strand_id
1 'polypeptide(L)'
;MERKIIIPGEVIIEGDSYLPGEGTTKTSEGIVALRYGLAEESNNLIKVIPLTGVYYPRRGNIVIGKVENITFNGWVIDIGASDNGFLSLMEVPRFVNKDALDEVLNLGEMVVEKKVA
;
A
#
# COMPACT_ATOMS: atom_id res chain seq x y z
N MET A 1 -7.03 -19.96 -13.51
CA MET A 1 -8.45 -19.70 -13.18
C MET A 1 -8.98 -18.57 -14.06
N GLU A 2 -10.23 -18.62 -14.51
CA GLU A 2 -10.90 -17.48 -15.17
C GLU A 2 -11.17 -16.40 -14.11
N ARG A 3 -10.96 -15.11 -14.42
CA ARG A 3 -11.12 -14.01 -13.45
C ARG A 3 -12.61 -13.85 -13.12
N LYS A 4 -13.00 -14.21 -11.91
CA LYS A 4 -14.38 -14.08 -11.41
C LYS A 4 -14.50 -12.90 -10.46
N ILE A 5 -15.62 -12.19 -10.56
CA ILE A 5 -16.02 -11.20 -9.57
C ILE A 5 -16.45 -11.96 -8.32
N ILE A 6 -15.94 -11.56 -7.16
CA ILE A 6 -16.25 -12.16 -5.86
C ILE A 6 -16.71 -11.09 -4.87
N ILE A 7 -17.48 -11.51 -3.86
CA ILE A 7 -17.91 -10.65 -2.76
C ILE A 7 -17.27 -11.07 -1.43
N PRO A 8 -17.14 -10.16 -0.44
CA PRO A 8 -16.68 -10.52 0.90
C PRO A 8 -17.52 -11.66 1.50
N GLY A 9 -16.85 -12.66 2.08
CA GLY A 9 -17.46 -13.86 2.66
C GLY A 9 -17.60 -15.04 1.70
N GLU A 10 -17.38 -14.86 0.40
CA GLU A 10 -17.45 -15.95 -0.58
C GLU A 10 -16.21 -16.85 -0.51
N VAL A 11 -16.41 -18.17 -0.58
CA VAL A 11 -15.32 -19.16 -0.68
C VAL A 11 -14.80 -19.16 -2.11
N ILE A 12 -13.55 -18.73 -2.30
CA ILE A 12 -12.91 -18.62 -3.62
C ILE A 12 -12.43 -19.99 -4.09
N ILE A 13 -11.83 -20.77 -3.18
CA ILE A 13 -11.35 -22.13 -3.47
C ILE A 13 -11.28 -22.96 -2.21
N GLU A 14 -11.62 -24.24 -2.33
CA GLU A 14 -11.52 -25.26 -1.29
C GLU A 14 -10.16 -25.97 -1.34
N GLY A 15 -9.69 -26.46 -0.19
CA GLY A 15 -8.52 -27.34 -0.10
C GLY A 15 -7.28 -26.71 0.55
N ASP A 16 -6.43 -27.58 1.09
CA ASP A 16 -5.32 -27.18 1.95
C ASP A 16 -4.05 -26.74 1.21
N SER A 17 -3.95 -27.03 -0.09
CA SER A 17 -2.77 -26.70 -0.90
C SER A 17 -2.64 -25.22 -1.26
N TYR A 18 -3.68 -24.43 -1.04
CA TYR A 18 -3.69 -22.99 -1.35
C TYR A 18 -3.31 -22.13 -0.15
N LEU A 19 -2.65 -21.01 -0.46
CA LEU A 19 -2.23 -20.01 0.51
C LEU A 19 -3.08 -18.73 0.37
N PRO A 20 -3.48 -18.12 1.49
CA PRO A 20 -4.17 -16.83 1.46
C PRO A 20 -3.21 -15.72 1.06
N GLY A 21 -3.59 -14.95 0.06
CA GLY A 21 -2.96 -13.71 -0.37
C GLY A 21 -3.78 -12.48 0.04
N GLU A 22 -3.44 -11.35 -0.55
CA GLU A 22 -4.08 -10.07 -0.23
C GLU A 22 -5.59 -10.08 -0.50
N GLY A 23 -6.37 -9.55 0.44
CA GLY A 23 -7.83 -9.53 0.34
C GLY A 23 -8.51 -10.89 0.57
N THR A 24 -7.80 -11.87 1.13
CA THR A 24 -8.34 -13.21 1.47
C THR A 24 -7.92 -13.66 2.86
N THR A 25 -8.59 -14.69 3.37
CA THR A 25 -8.22 -15.40 4.61
C THR A 25 -8.42 -16.91 4.44
N LYS A 26 -7.71 -17.72 5.22
CA LYS A 26 -7.89 -19.18 5.25
C LYS A 26 -8.81 -19.57 6.40
N THR A 27 -9.80 -20.40 6.11
CA THR A 27 -10.79 -20.92 7.05
C THR A 27 -10.87 -22.44 6.92
N SER A 28 -11.72 -23.09 7.72
CA SER A 28 -12.01 -24.53 7.59
C SER A 28 -12.68 -24.91 6.26
N GLU A 29 -13.33 -23.95 5.59
CA GLU A 29 -14.03 -24.14 4.32
C GLU A 29 -13.12 -23.89 3.11
N GLY A 30 -11.91 -23.35 3.32
CA GLY A 30 -10.98 -22.98 2.26
C GLY A 30 -10.56 -21.51 2.33
N ILE A 31 -10.18 -20.94 1.19
CA ILE A 31 -9.81 -19.52 1.08
C ILE A 31 -11.06 -18.67 0.84
N VAL A 32 -11.31 -17.73 1.75
CA VAL A 32 -12.48 -16.86 1.75
C VAL A 32 -12.08 -15.42 1.40
N ALA A 33 -12.91 -14.74 0.61
CA ALA A 33 -12.72 -13.34 0.25
C ALA A 33 -13.01 -12.40 1.43
N LEU A 34 -12.14 -11.39 1.62
CA LEU A 34 -12.35 -10.31 2.60
C LEU A 34 -12.79 -8.99 1.94
N ARG A 35 -12.71 -8.90 0.61
CA ARG A 35 -12.98 -7.68 -0.17
C ARG A 35 -13.75 -8.02 -1.43
N TYR A 36 -14.47 -7.04 -1.96
CA TYR A 36 -15.10 -7.13 -3.29
C TYR A 36 -14.05 -6.91 -4.38
N GLY A 37 -14.02 -7.77 -5.40
CA GLY A 37 -13.04 -7.64 -6.47
C GLY A 37 -12.95 -8.83 -7.40
N LEU A 38 -11.82 -8.95 -8.10
CA LEU A 38 -11.53 -10.07 -8.98
C LEU A 38 -10.64 -11.09 -8.27
N ALA A 39 -11.08 -12.35 -8.22
CA ALA A 39 -10.25 -13.45 -7.75
C ALA A 39 -9.10 -13.71 -8.74
N GLU A 40 -7.88 -13.78 -8.23
CA GLU A 40 -6.68 -14.13 -8.99
C GLU A 40 -5.89 -15.22 -8.24
N GLU A 41 -5.49 -16.24 -8.99
CA GLU A 41 -4.61 -17.30 -8.52
C GLU A 41 -3.24 -17.14 -9.18
N SER A 42 -2.17 -17.20 -8.37
CA SER A 42 -0.79 -17.19 -8.86
C SER A 42 0.07 -18.09 -7.98
N ASN A 43 0.61 -19.18 -8.52
CA ASN A 43 1.48 -20.13 -7.79
C ASN A 43 0.85 -20.60 -6.46
N ASN A 44 -0.41 -21.06 -6.50
CA ASN A 44 -1.21 -21.47 -5.33
C ASN A 44 -1.51 -20.35 -4.31
N LEU A 45 -1.11 -19.10 -4.58
CA LEU A 45 -1.51 -17.94 -3.80
C LEU A 45 -2.81 -17.37 -4.38
N ILE A 46 -3.85 -17.32 -3.54
CA ILE A 46 -5.17 -16.80 -3.91
C ILE A 46 -5.29 -15.39 -3.37
N LYS A 47 -5.56 -14.41 -4.23
CA LYS A 47 -5.75 -13.02 -3.82
C LYS A 47 -6.97 -12.42 -4.49
N VAL A 48 -7.42 -11.31 -3.95
CA VAL A 48 -8.51 -10.51 -4.53
C VAL A 48 -7.93 -9.19 -4.98
N ILE A 49 -8.05 -8.89 -6.28
CA ILE A 49 -7.73 -7.57 -6.83
C ILE A 49 -8.97 -6.70 -6.59
N PRO A 50 -8.91 -5.71 -5.68
CA PRO A 50 -10.06 -4.88 -5.38
C PRO A 50 -10.45 -4.02 -6.59
N LEU A 51 -11.75 -3.91 -6.85
CA LEU A 51 -12.27 -3.03 -7.92
C LEU A 51 -12.54 -1.60 -7.44
N THR A 52 -12.57 -1.40 -6.12
CA THR A 52 -12.80 -0.11 -5.46
C THR A 52 -11.94 -0.03 -4.19
N GLY A 53 -11.72 1.19 -3.69
CA GLY A 53 -11.00 1.42 -2.45
C GLY A 53 -9.91 2.48 -2.58
N VAL A 54 -9.23 2.74 -1.47
CA VAL A 54 -8.10 3.66 -1.41
C VAL A 54 -6.84 3.02 -2.00
N TYR A 55 -5.92 3.86 -2.45
CA TYR A 55 -4.61 3.41 -2.88
C TYR A 55 -3.86 2.75 -1.69
N TYR A 56 -3.37 1.53 -1.89
CA TYR A 56 -2.59 0.81 -0.88
C TYR A 56 -1.11 0.74 -1.32
N PRO A 57 -0.26 1.63 -0.81
CA PRO A 57 1.08 1.82 -1.34
C PRO A 57 1.98 0.62 -1.02
N ARG A 58 2.62 0.04 -2.04
CA ARG A 58 3.58 -1.06 -1.89
C ARG A 58 5.01 -0.58 -2.09
N ARG A 59 5.95 -1.30 -1.47
CA ARG A 59 7.39 -1.06 -1.67
C ARG A 59 7.72 -1.04 -3.17
N GLY A 60 8.45 -0.02 -3.58
CA GLY A 60 8.84 0.21 -4.96
C GLY A 60 7.87 1.03 -5.80
N ASN A 61 6.65 1.30 -5.32
CA ASN A 61 5.76 2.25 -5.99
C ASN A 61 6.32 3.67 -5.90
N ILE A 62 6.18 4.41 -6.99
CA ILE A 62 6.49 5.84 -7.06
C ILE A 62 5.17 6.58 -6.89
N VAL A 63 5.14 7.51 -5.96
CA VAL A 63 3.95 8.27 -5.59
C VAL A 63 4.27 9.76 -5.64
N ILE A 64 3.24 10.56 -5.86
CA ILE A 64 3.30 12.02 -5.77
C ILE A 64 2.45 12.39 -4.57
N GLY A 65 3.00 13.16 -3.66
CA GLY A 65 2.29 13.57 -2.45
C GLY A 65 2.59 14.99 -2.04
N LYS A 66 1.83 15.48 -1.07
CA LYS A 66 1.90 16.85 -0.55
C LYS A 66 2.43 16.83 0.87
N VAL A 67 3.38 17.71 1.18
CA VAL A 67 3.91 17.85 2.55
C VAL A 67 2.80 18.36 3.47
N GLU A 68 2.39 17.54 4.43
CA GLU A 68 1.40 17.93 5.46
C GLU A 68 2.03 18.34 6.78
N ASN A 69 3.22 17.80 7.09
CA ASN A 69 3.92 18.13 8.31
C ASN A 69 5.43 17.96 8.17
N ILE A 70 6.19 18.65 9.01
CA ILE A 70 7.65 18.57 9.11
C ILE A 70 7.99 18.15 10.54
N THR A 71 8.72 17.05 10.69
CA THR A 71 9.20 16.54 11.98
C THR A 71 10.71 16.75 12.12
N PHE A 72 11.28 16.45 13.28
CA PHE A 72 12.73 16.55 13.50
C PHE A 72 13.60 15.65 12.60
N ASN A 73 13.00 14.65 11.94
CA ASN A 73 13.71 13.62 11.18
C ASN A 73 13.15 13.38 9.78
N GLY A 74 12.23 14.22 9.29
CA GLY A 74 11.66 14.07 7.96
C GLY A 74 10.36 14.83 7.75
N TRP A 75 9.63 14.39 6.71
CA TRP A 75 8.38 15.01 6.27
C TRP A 75 7.26 13.97 6.28
N VAL A 76 6.09 14.37 6.76
CA VAL A 76 4.85 13.60 6.62
C VAL A 76 4.19 14.04 5.33
N ILE A 77 3.97 13.09 4.43
CA ILE A 77 3.50 13.33 3.06
C ILE A 77 2.11 12.70 2.90
N ASP A 78 1.11 13.50 2.53
CA ASP A 78 -0.19 12.98 2.07
C ASP A 78 -0.05 12.45 0.64
N ILE A 79 -0.29 11.16 0.48
CA ILE A 79 -0.22 10.41 -0.78
C ILE A 79 -1.59 9.90 -1.23
N GLY A 80 -2.68 10.33 -0.60
CA GLY A 80 -4.05 9.87 -0.91
C GLY A 80 -4.30 8.38 -0.60
N ALA A 81 -3.52 7.80 0.32
CA ALA A 81 -3.69 6.43 0.81
C ALA A 81 -4.43 6.40 2.17
N SER A 82 -4.60 5.22 2.76
CA SER A 82 -5.12 5.11 4.14
C SER A 82 -4.21 5.75 5.18
N ASP A 83 -2.90 5.75 4.89
CA ASP A 83 -1.85 6.24 5.77
C ASP A 83 -0.94 7.20 5.00
N ASN A 84 -0.44 8.21 5.71
CA ASN A 84 0.53 9.14 5.15
C ASN A 84 1.87 8.45 4.88
N GLY A 85 2.55 8.90 3.82
CA GLY A 85 3.95 8.63 3.58
C GLY A 85 4.84 9.35 4.60
N PHE A 86 6.03 8.80 4.83
CA PHE A 86 7.05 9.47 5.63
C PHE A 86 8.36 9.46 4.84
N LEU A 87 8.81 10.65 4.44
CA LEU A 87 10.09 10.84 3.78
C LEU A 87 11.14 11.11 4.85
N SER A 88 12.04 10.14 5.06
CA SER A 88 13.10 10.33 6.05
C SER A 88 14.16 11.28 5.53
N LEU A 89 14.69 12.12 6.42
CA LEU A 89 15.88 12.92 6.16
C LEU A 89 17.06 12.08 5.63
N MET A 90 17.18 10.84 6.08
CA MET A 90 18.27 9.94 5.67
C MET A 90 18.18 9.49 4.21
N GLU A 91 17.02 9.65 3.58
CA GLU A 91 16.78 9.29 2.17
C GLU A 91 17.09 10.46 1.22
N VAL A 92 17.37 11.65 1.77
CA VAL A 92 17.78 12.80 0.97
C VAL A 92 19.25 12.64 0.58
N PRO A 93 19.59 12.63 -0.72
CA PRO A 93 20.95 12.30 -1.20
C PRO A 93 21.99 13.40 -0.96
N ARG A 94 21.59 14.51 -0.34
CA ARG A 94 22.45 15.66 -0.05
C ARG A 94 22.43 15.95 1.45
N PHE A 95 23.46 16.63 1.93
CA PHE A 95 23.44 17.17 3.29
C PHE A 95 22.26 18.13 3.45
N VAL A 96 21.56 17.97 4.57
CA VAL A 96 20.46 18.82 5.00
C VAL A 96 20.67 19.14 6.47
N ASN A 97 20.56 20.43 6.79
CA ASN A 97 20.56 20.87 8.18
C ASN A 97 19.28 20.41 8.87
N LYS A 98 19.40 19.67 9.98
CA LYS A 98 18.26 19.16 10.75
C LYS A 98 17.39 20.26 11.34
N ASP A 99 17.97 21.43 11.57
CA ASP A 99 17.27 22.59 12.12
C ASP A 99 16.60 23.45 11.05
N ALA A 100 16.74 23.09 9.76
CA ALA A 100 16.21 23.86 8.61
C ALA A 100 15.61 22.93 7.53
N LEU A 101 14.76 22.00 7.95
CA LEU A 101 14.10 21.06 7.04
C LEU A 101 13.06 21.72 6.14
N ASP A 102 12.46 22.81 6.60
CA ASP A 102 11.53 23.66 5.85
C ASP A 102 12.17 24.40 4.67
N GLU A 103 13.51 24.58 4.68
CA GLU A 103 14.25 25.10 3.52
C GLU A 103 14.38 24.07 2.38
N VAL A 104 14.16 22.78 2.66
CA VAL A 104 14.24 21.70 1.67
C VAL A 104 12.88 21.43 1.04
N LEU A 105 11.88 21.24 1.89
CA LEU A 105 10.49 20.98 1.53
C LEU A 105 9.60 21.62 2.58
N ASN A 106 8.76 22.55 2.17
CA ASN A 106 7.86 23.29 3.05
C ASN A 106 6.42 22.72 3.00
N LEU A 107 5.59 23.11 3.97
CA LEU A 107 4.19 22.69 4.05
C LEU A 107 3.42 23.07 2.77
N GLY A 108 2.68 22.10 2.23
CA GLY A 108 1.89 22.26 1.01
C GLY A 108 2.66 22.05 -0.29
N GLU A 109 3.99 21.88 -0.25
CA GLU A 109 4.77 21.56 -1.45
C GLU A 109 4.53 20.11 -1.90
N MET A 110 4.69 19.89 -3.21
CA MET A 110 4.51 18.57 -3.82
C MET A 110 5.86 17.88 -3.99
N VAL A 111 5.94 16.59 -3.64
CA VAL A 111 7.14 15.76 -3.74
C VAL A 111 6.83 14.47 -4.48
N VAL A 112 7.81 13.99 -5.25
CA VAL A 112 7.80 12.64 -5.83
C VAL A 112 8.69 11.76 -4.98
N GLU A 113 8.12 10.70 -4.41
CA GLU A 113 8.87 9.76 -3.58
C GLU A 113 8.63 8.32 -4.05
N LYS A 114 9.62 7.47 -3.78
CA LYS A 114 9.51 6.03 -4.00
C LYS A 114 9.37 5.37 -2.64
N LYS A 115 8.34 4.56 -2.43
CA LYS A 115 8.16 3.84 -1.16
C LYS A 115 9.29 2.83 -0.97
N VAL A 116 10.17 3.08 0.00
CA VAL A 116 11.36 2.25 0.27
C VAL A 116 11.10 1.16 1.32
N ALA A 117 10.12 1.37 2.20
CA ALA A 117 9.65 0.44 3.24
C ALA A 117 8.11 0.34 3.26
#